data_AF-A0A7D5MTF8-F1
#
_entry.id   AF-A0A7D5MTF8-F1
#
_cell.length_a   1.000
_cell.length_b   1.000
_cell.length_c   1.000
_cell.angle_alpha   90.00
_cell.angle_beta   90.00
_cell.angle_gamma   90.00
#
_symmetry.space_group_name_H-M   'P 1'
#
loop_
_entity.id
_entity.type
_entity.pdbx_description
1 polymer ?
#
loop_
_entity_poly.entity_id
_entity_poly.type
_entity_poly.pdbx_seq_one_letter_code
_entity_poly.pdbx_strand_id
1 'polypeptide(L)' 'MKRGIKYIKLAADQGHAIAQVTFGKMLAAGTGVKKNPQEAFKYYELSAAQNNSEAQCLAAIFYGNKRTLNLLQKFYRKF' A
#
# COMPACT_ATOMS: atom_id res chain seq x y z
N MET A 1 6.76 -14.54 -15.81
CA MET A 1 6.46 -13.73 -14.60
C MET A 1 6.56 -12.19 -14.79
N LYS A 2 7.50 -11.63 -15.56
CA LYS A 2 7.67 -10.15 -15.69
C LYS A 2 6.49 -9.35 -16.30
N ARG A 3 5.66 -9.95 -17.17
CA ARG A 3 4.51 -9.25 -17.78
C ARG A 3 3.41 -8.95 -16.76
N GLY A 4 3.11 -9.88 -15.85
CA GLY A 4 2.09 -9.69 -14.81
C GLY A 4 2.39 -8.51 -13.89
N ILE A 5 3.67 -8.32 -13.55
CA ILE A 5 4.13 -7.20 -12.70
C ILE A 5 3.85 -5.85 -13.35
N LYS A 6 4.07 -5.74 -14.67
CA LYS A 6 3.78 -4.50 -15.40
C LYS A 6 2.29 -4.15 -15.37
N TYR A 7 1.41 -5.15 -15.52
CA TYR A 7 -0.04 -4.93 -15.43
C TYR A 7 -0.49 -4.59 -14.01
N ILE A 8 0.08 -5.25 -12.99
CA ILE A 8 -0.18 -4.93 -11.58
C ILE A 8 0.24 -3.49 -11.29
N LYS A 9 1.43 -3.08 -11.74
CA LYS A 9 1.89 -1.70 -11.60
C LYS A 9 0.94 -0.73 -12.30
N LEU A 10 0.58 -0.98 -13.56
CA LEU A 10 -0.32 -0.12 -14.31
C LEU A 10 -1.68 0.03 -13.62
N ALA A 11 -2.26 -1.07 -13.13
CA ALA A 11 -3.52 -1.04 -12.40
C ALA A 11 -3.39 -0.31 -11.05
N ALA A 12 -2.25 -0.44 -10.37
CA ALA A 12 -1.96 0.31 -9.15
C ALA A 12 -1.86 1.82 -9.42
N ASP A 13 -1.16 2.19 -10.50
CA ASP A 13 -1.00 3.58 -10.98
C ASP A 13 -2.35 4.19 -11.40
N GLN A 14 -3.28 3.37 -11.90
CA GLN A 14 -4.65 3.78 -12.25
C GLN A 14 -5.59 3.89 -11.03
N GLY A 15 -5.10 3.63 -9.81
CA GLY A 15 -5.90 3.79 -8.61
C GLY A 15 -6.55 2.50 -8.10
N HIS A 16 -6.38 1.35 -8.74
CA HIS A 16 -7.08 0.14 -8.31
C HIS A 16 -6.58 -0.35 -6.95
N ALA A 17 -7.39 -0.23 -5.89
CA ALA A 17 -6.98 -0.49 -4.51
C ALA A 17 -6.32 -1.86 -4.30
N ILE A 18 -6.85 -2.93 -4.89
CA ILE A 18 -6.25 -4.28 -4.82
C ILE A 18 -4.90 -4.34 -5.55
N ALA A 19 -4.75 -3.66 -6.67
CA ALA A 19 -3.48 -3.65 -7.40
C ALA A 19 -2.43 -2.84 -6.63
N GLN A 20 -2.83 -1.75 -5.98
CA GLN A 20 -1.96 -0.96 -5.10
C GLN A 20 -1.46 -1.79 -3.92
N VAL A 21 -2.32 -2.53 -3.22
CA VAL A 21 -1.88 -3.41 -2.12
C VAL A 21 -0.98 -4.53 -2.63
N THR A 22 -1.29 -5.09 -3.80
CA THR A 22 -0.49 -6.16 -4.42
C THR A 22 0.89 -5.64 -4.81
N PHE A 23 0.98 -4.50 -5.48
CA PHE A 23 2.24 -3.90 -5.88
C PHE A 23 3.07 -3.46 -4.66
N GLY A 24 2.42 -2.93 -3.63
CA GLY A 24 3.04 -2.63 -2.34
C GLY A 24 3.71 -3.85 -1.71
N LYS A 25 3.02 -5.01 -1.69
CA LYS A 25 3.60 -6.27 -1.20
C LYS A 25 4.81 -6.70 -2.02
N MET A 26 4.74 -6.56 -3.35
CA MET A 26 5.85 -6.90 -4.23
C MET A 26 7.07 -6.02 -3.97
N LEU A 27 6.86 -4.70 -3.77
CA LEU A 27 7.93 -3.76 -3.41
C LEU A 27 8.49 -4.04 -2.02
N ALA A 28 7.67 -4.41 -1.05
CA ALA A 28 8.12 -4.75 0.30
C ALA A 28 8.97 -6.03 0.32
N ALA A 29 8.56 -7.04 -0.45
CA ALA A 29 9.24 -8.34 -0.54
C ALA A 29 10.41 -8.35 -1.54
N GLY A 30 10.44 -7.43 -2.51
CA GLY A 30 11.38 -7.49 -3.64
C GLY A 30 11.03 -8.58 -4.67
N THR A 31 9.76 -8.98 -4.74
CA THR A 31 9.32 -10.08 -5.61
C THR A 31 9.14 -9.59 -7.04
N GLY A 32 10.15 -9.83 -7.89
CA GLY A 32 10.11 -9.47 -9.31
C GLY A 32 10.19 -7.95 -9.58
N VAL A 33 10.32 -7.15 -8.54
CA VAL A 33 10.67 -5.72 -8.54
C VAL A 33 11.79 -5.50 -7.54
N LYS A 34 12.54 -4.40 -7.68
CA LYS A 34 13.54 -4.02 -6.67
C LYS A 34 12.83 -3.75 -5.35
N LYS A 35 13.31 -4.36 -4.26
CA LYS A 35 12.78 -4.14 -2.91
C LYS A 35 12.86 -2.64 -2.59
N ASN A 36 11.72 -2.03 -2.29
CA ASN A 36 11.60 -0.63 -1.93
C ASN A 36 10.47 -0.46 -0.88
N PRO A 37 10.78 -0.66 0.41
CA PRO A 37 9.79 -0.58 1.48
C PRO A 37 9.12 0.80 1.60
N GLN A 38 9.85 1.87 1.29
CA GLN A 38 9.32 3.24 1.32
C GLN A 38 8.27 3.47 0.24
N GLU A 39 8.53 2.95 -0.96
CA GLU A 39 7.57 3.03 -2.06
C GLU A 39 6.39 2.08 -1.82
N ALA A 40 6.62 0.88 -1.29
CA ALA A 40 5.57 -0.05 -0.88
C ALA A 40 4.53 0.62 0.04
N PHE A 41 5.03 1.40 1.00
CA PHE A 41 4.16 2.13 1.92
C PHE A 41 3.26 3.14 1.23
N LYS A 42 3.77 3.90 0.26
CA LYS A 42 2.94 4.84 -0.51
C LYS A 42 1.77 4.15 -1.19
N TYR A 43 1.99 2.96 -1.76
CA TYR A 43 0.91 2.17 -2.36
C TYR A 43 -0.08 1.63 -1.31
N TYR A 44 0.39 1.28 -0.10
CA TYR A 44 -0.51 0.93 1.00
C TYR A 44 -1.35 2.11 1.47
N GLU A 45 -0.79 3.32 1.56
CA GLU A 45 -1.56 4.53 1.89
C GLU A 45 -2.64 4.82 0.84
N LEU A 46 -2.29 4.74 -0.44
CA LEU A 46 -3.24 4.95 -1.54
C LEU A 46 -4.40 3.94 -1.52
N SER A 47 -4.10 2.67 -1.19
CA SER A 47 -5.11 1.63 -1.08
C SER A 47 -5.95 1.79 0.20
N ALA A 48 -5.32 2.14 1.33
CA ALA A 48 -5.99 2.39 2.60
C ALA A 48 -6.96 3.58 2.54
N ALA A 49 -6.60 4.63 1.79
CA ALA A 49 -7.46 5.79 1.53
C ALA A 49 -8.75 5.43 0.77
N GLN A 50 -8.77 4.28 0.09
CA GLN A 50 -9.95 3.73 -0.59
C GLN A 50 -10.72 2.72 0.27
N ASN A 51 -10.55 2.77 1.59
CA ASN A 51 -11.18 1.85 2.55
C ASN A 51 -10.76 0.38 2.41
N ASN A 52 -9.61 0.09 1.80
CA ASN A 52 -9.07 -1.26 1.78
C ASN A 52 -8.53 -1.65 3.17
N SER A 53 -9.27 -2.49 3.89
CA SER A 53 -8.93 -2.92 5.25
C SER A 53 -7.60 -3.67 5.32
N GLU A 54 -7.25 -4.44 4.28
CA GLU A 54 -5.96 -5.12 4.23
C GLU A 54 -4.80 -4.12 4.14
N ALA A 55 -4.94 -3.09 3.30
CA ALA A 55 -3.95 -2.04 3.18
C ALA A 55 -3.82 -1.20 4.45
N GLN A 56 -4.93 -0.95 5.16
CA GLN A 56 -4.90 -0.30 6.47
C GLN A 56 -4.10 -1.10 7.49
N CYS A 57 -4.31 -2.42 7.55
CA CYS A 57 -3.53 -3.32 8.40
C CYS A 57 -2.05 -3.34 7.99
N LEU A 58 -1.74 -3.45 6.68
CA LEU A 58 -0.36 -3.48 6.19
C LEU A 58 0.38 -2.15 6.44
N ALA A 59 -0.29 -1.02 6.23
CA ALA A 59 0.24 0.30 6.56
C ALA A 59 0.46 0.45 8.07
N ALA A 60 -0.46 -0.05 8.90
CA ALA A 60 -0.34 -0.04 10.35
C ALA A 60 0.80 -0.93 10.86
N ILE A 61 1.01 -2.12 10.29
CA ILE A 61 2.14 -3.01 10.62
C ILE A 61 3.46 -2.37 10.20
N PHE A 62 3.51 -1.74 9.02
CA PHE A 62 4.69 -1.04 8.54
C PHE A 62 5.09 0.14 9.44
N TYR A 63 4.11 0.78 10.08
CA TYR A 63 4.28 1.89 11.01
C TYR A 63 3.96 1.55 12.46
N GLY A 64 3.94 0.27 12.83
CA GLY A 64 3.58 -0.24 14.16
C GLY A 64 4.45 0.32 15.31
N ASN A 65 5.38 1.21 15.01
CA ASN A 65 5.93 2.20 15.92
C ASN A 65 5.15 3.55 15.83
N LYS A 66 3.99 3.62 16.51
CA LYS A 66 3.36 4.84 17.07
C LYS A 66 2.81 5.95 16.13
N ARG A 67 3.24 6.10 14.88
CA ARG A 67 2.89 7.30 14.07
C ARG A 67 1.54 7.24 13.35
N THR A 68 1.07 6.04 13.00
CA THR A 68 -0.08 5.89 12.06
C THR A 68 -1.43 5.79 12.74
N LEU A 69 -1.49 5.35 14.01
CA LEU A 69 -2.69 5.50 14.85
C LEU A 69 -3.17 6.96 14.90
N ASN A 70 -2.23 7.91 14.96
CA ASN A 70 -2.53 9.35 14.93
C ASN A 70 -3.03 9.85 13.57
N LEU A 71 -2.52 9.31 12.46
CA LEU A 71 -2.94 9.68 11.11
C LEU A 71 -4.31 9.08 10.76
N LEU A 72 -4.54 7.82 11.10
CA LEU A 72 -5.83 7.16 10.94
C LEU A 72 -6.88 7.83 11.83
N GLN A 73 -6.61 8.09 13.11
CA GLN A 73 -7.53 8.85 13.96
C GLN A 73 -7.83 10.24 13.41
N LYS A 74 -6.85 10.97 12.85
CA LYS A 74 -7.09 12.27 12.21
C LYS A 74 -7.91 12.18 10.93
N PHE A 75 -7.71 11.15 10.11
CA PHE A 75 -8.48 10.95 8.90
C PHE A 75 -9.92 10.53 9.19
N TYR A 76 -10.14 9.61 10.15
CA TYR A 76 -11.47 9.15 10.53
C TYR A 76 -12.24 10.13 11.43
N ARG A 77 -11.59 11.09 12.11
CA ARG A 77 -12.28 12.18 12.83
C ARG A 77 -12.79 13.30 11.94
N LYS A 78 -12.37 13.34 10.66
CA LYS A 78 -12.68 14.45 9.75
C LYS A 78 -13.94 14.22 8.91
N PHE A 79 -14.69 13.16 9.22
CA PHE A 79 -16.04 12.88 8.73
C PHE A 79 -16.93 12.50 9.91
#